data_AF-D0MQF0-F1
#
_entry.id   AF-D0MQF0-F1
#
_cell.length_a   1.000
_cell.length_b   1.000
_cell.length_c   1.000
_cell.angle_alpha   90.00
_cell.angle_beta   90.00
_cell.angle_gamma   90.00
#
_symmetry.space_group_name_H-M   'P 1'
#
loop_
_entity.id
_entity.type
_entity.pdbx_description
1 polymer ?
#
loop_
_entity_poly.entity_id
_entity_poly.type
_entity_poly.pdbx_seq_one_letter_code
_entity_poly.pdbx_strand_id
1 'polypeptide(L)'
;MLSSLPRASLLTVGRTRFVRSHVSRSVTTITPGASTNIDRPLPLKGIRVVECGHLIAGPFAGTILSYFGADVIKVEPPTGDQVRDYRELDSTKTSLWWYSLGRNKRSVAIDMKKEEGRTLIKELIEQSDVLIENFRPGRMEKWGLGPDNFEKTNPKLVYTRVSGFGQDGPYSSRPGFASVCEAMGGFRYVNGFPDRPPVRPNLSIGDTIAGIHAALGIVIALLGRERGGLSSKGQVVDVAIYESMFNLMEAVVPEYDYSGSVRECSGSTITGIVPSNTYVTKDKKNVVLAANIDSLFVRLMNAIGREDMASDSKYRTNGDRVEHQAEIDAALAAWTATQDIDTVVSVMEKAAVPVGLVYSVEDMVKDPQYQQRGMFEEVTIPDGDGTRKLKVPAILPKLKDTPGVTQFAGRKLGQDTRQILKDVLGRSKQEIDRLLDEKVVFES
;
A
#
# COMPACT_ATOMS: atom_id res chain seq x y z
N MET A 1 -36.72 -23.44 57.26
CA MET A 1 -36.52 -24.88 57.46
C MET A 1 -35.49 -25.37 56.47
N LEU A 2 -34.53 -26.18 56.94
CA LEU A 2 -33.60 -27.06 56.20
C LEU A 2 -32.53 -26.35 55.34
N SER A 3 -31.29 -26.19 55.84
CA SER A 3 -30.14 -27.15 55.87
C SER A 3 -29.36 -27.16 54.55
N SER A 4 -28.05 -26.90 54.48
CA SER A 4 -26.97 -27.62 55.17
C SER A 4 -25.60 -26.92 54.99
N LEU A 5 -24.74 -27.05 56.00
CA LEU A 5 -23.33 -26.64 56.12
C LEU A 5 -22.37 -27.70 55.49
N PRO A 6 -21.03 -27.68 55.71
CA PRO A 6 -19.97 -26.71 55.32
C PRO A 6 -18.74 -27.44 54.71
N ARG A 7 -17.65 -26.74 54.32
CA ARG A 7 -16.29 -27.34 54.37
C ARG A 7 -15.12 -26.34 54.40
N ALA A 8 -14.49 -26.29 55.57
CA ALA A 8 -13.06 -26.38 55.90
C ALA A 8 -11.98 -25.54 55.21
N SER A 9 -11.06 -25.11 56.07
CA SER A 9 -9.91 -24.21 55.94
C SER A 9 -8.60 -24.86 55.45
N LEU A 10 -7.63 -23.95 55.22
CA LEU A 10 -6.16 -24.08 55.32
C LEU A 10 -5.42 -24.68 54.11
N LEU A 11 -4.69 -23.83 53.39
CA LEU A 11 -3.39 -24.18 52.82
C LEU A 11 -2.38 -23.02 52.96
N THR A 12 -1.19 -23.45 53.36
CA THR A 12 0.02 -22.83 53.87
C THR A 12 0.73 -21.85 52.93
N VAL A 13 1.41 -20.87 53.52
CA VAL A 13 2.33 -19.92 52.87
C VAL A 13 3.59 -20.62 52.36
N GLY A 14 3.83 -20.57 51.05
CA GLY A 14 5.07 -21.00 50.41
C GLY A 14 5.83 -19.81 49.80
N ARG A 15 7.04 -19.53 50.30
CA ARG A 15 7.98 -18.56 49.72
C ARG A 15 8.47 -19.06 48.35
N THR A 16 8.18 -18.31 47.28
CA THR A 16 8.79 -18.54 45.97
C THR A 16 9.78 -17.41 45.65
N ARG A 17 11.06 -17.78 45.53
CA ARG A 17 12.14 -16.93 45.02
C ARG A 17 11.82 -16.49 43.59
N PHE A 18 11.75 -15.18 43.34
CA PHE A 18 11.71 -14.62 41.99
C PHE A 18 13.05 -14.87 41.28
N VAL A 19 13.09 -15.87 40.40
CA VAL A 19 14.14 -16.02 39.40
C VAL A 19 13.81 -15.07 38.25
N ARG A 20 14.64 -14.05 38.03
CA ARG A 20 14.59 -13.21 36.82
C ARG A 20 15.00 -14.06 35.62
N SER A 21 14.05 -14.69 34.93
CA SER A 21 14.30 -15.28 33.62
C SER A 21 14.48 -14.15 32.61
N HIS A 22 15.67 -14.05 32.03
CA HIS A 22 15.90 -13.27 30.83
C HIS A 22 15.20 -13.98 29.67
N VAL A 23 13.94 -13.62 29.43
CA VAL A 23 13.23 -14.03 28.21
C VAL A 23 13.87 -13.25 27.07
N SER A 24 14.84 -13.87 26.39
CA SER A 24 15.27 -13.44 25.07
C SER A 24 14.04 -13.49 24.17
N ARG A 25 13.47 -12.32 23.82
CA ARG A 25 12.43 -12.25 22.80
C ARG A 25 13.05 -12.74 21.50
N SER A 26 12.70 -13.95 21.06
CA SER A 26 13.06 -14.42 19.73
C SER A 26 12.34 -13.56 18.69
N VAL A 27 12.98 -12.49 18.23
CA VAL A 27 12.46 -11.69 17.12
C VAL A 27 12.56 -12.56 15.87
N THR A 28 11.42 -12.95 15.30
CA THR A 28 11.41 -13.69 14.03
C THR A 28 11.78 -12.73 12.90
N THR A 29 13.02 -12.82 12.41
CA THR A 29 13.45 -12.06 11.24
C THR A 29 12.80 -12.63 9.98
N ILE A 30 11.83 -11.90 9.43
CA ILE A 30 11.32 -12.16 8.08
C ILE A 30 12.19 -11.39 7.09
N THR A 31 12.99 -12.06 6.27
CA THR A 31 13.79 -11.45 5.19
C THR A 31 12.99 -11.53 3.88
N PRO A 32 12.78 -10.43 3.14
CA PRO A 32 12.14 -10.49 1.82
C PRO A 32 13.17 -10.93 0.78
N GLY A 33 12.74 -11.62 -0.27
CA GLY A 33 13.60 -11.86 -1.44
C GLY A 33 14.87 -12.69 -1.24
N ALA A 34 15.07 -13.38 -0.10
CA ALA A 34 16.29 -14.15 0.18
C ALA A 34 16.07 -15.67 0.31
N SER A 35 15.05 -16.22 -0.35
CA SER A 35 15.02 -17.66 -0.61
C SER A 35 15.45 -17.90 -2.05
N THR A 36 16.71 -18.27 -2.24
CA THR A 36 17.24 -18.87 -3.48
C THR A 36 16.59 -20.21 -3.81
N ASN A 37 15.71 -20.71 -2.94
CA ASN A 37 14.95 -21.93 -3.17
C ASN A 37 13.69 -21.61 -4.00
N ILE A 38 13.83 -21.73 -5.32
CA ILE A 38 12.80 -21.51 -6.35
C ILE A 38 11.72 -22.62 -6.31
N ASP A 39 11.96 -23.70 -5.55
CA ASP A 39 11.11 -24.90 -5.51
C ASP A 39 9.85 -24.80 -4.63
N ARG A 40 9.55 -23.63 -4.05
CA ARG A 40 8.33 -23.44 -3.24
C ARG A 40 7.24 -22.78 -4.09
N PRO A 41 6.00 -23.32 -4.13
CA PRO A 41 4.91 -22.66 -4.85
C PRO A 41 4.59 -21.31 -4.19
N LEU A 42 4.66 -20.22 -4.96
CA LEU A 42 4.18 -18.90 -4.54
C LEU A 42 2.66 -18.95 -4.28
N PRO A 43 2.14 -18.14 -3.33
CA PRO A 43 0.78 -18.31 -2.84
C PRO A 43 -0.31 -18.02 -3.88
N LEU A 44 -0.03 -17.25 -4.93
CA LEU A 44 -0.95 -17.01 -6.05
C LEU A 44 -0.54 -17.74 -7.34
N LYS A 45 0.40 -18.69 -7.25
CA LYS A 45 0.79 -19.51 -8.40
C LYS A 45 -0.43 -20.26 -8.94
N GLY A 46 -0.65 -20.16 -10.25
CA GLY A 46 -1.78 -20.78 -10.94
C GLY A 46 -3.00 -19.85 -11.11
N ILE A 47 -3.01 -18.69 -10.46
CA ILE A 47 -4.01 -17.64 -10.70
C ILE A 47 -3.57 -16.81 -11.90
N ARG A 48 -4.42 -16.72 -12.94
CA ARG A 48 -4.20 -15.81 -14.08
C ARG A 48 -5.03 -14.55 -13.96
N VAL A 49 -4.40 -13.41 -14.20
CA VAL A 49 -5.01 -12.08 -14.10
C VAL A 49 -4.86 -11.35 -15.43
N VAL A 50 -5.95 -10.83 -15.97
CA VAL A 50 -5.94 -9.85 -17.06
C VAL A 50 -6.03 -8.46 -16.45
N GLU A 51 -5.05 -7.61 -16.69
CA GLU A 51 -5.01 -6.23 -16.20
C GLU A 51 -5.16 -5.24 -17.36
N CYS A 52 -6.35 -4.67 -17.48
CA CYS A 52 -6.68 -3.59 -18.41
C CYS A 52 -6.55 -2.20 -17.78
N GLY A 53 -6.04 -2.13 -16.54
CA GLY A 53 -5.89 -0.88 -15.80
C GLY A 53 -4.82 0.05 -16.38
N HIS A 54 -4.94 1.35 -16.14
CA HIS A 54 -3.97 2.38 -16.54
C HIS A 54 -3.44 3.13 -15.32
N LEU A 55 -2.26 3.75 -15.44
CA LEU A 55 -1.63 4.54 -14.39
C LEU A 55 -1.38 3.69 -13.13
N ILE A 56 -1.99 4.03 -11.99
CA ILE A 56 -1.53 3.54 -10.69
C ILE A 56 -2.52 2.57 -10.04
N ALA A 57 -3.80 2.89 -9.88
CA ALA A 57 -4.67 2.11 -8.97
C ALA A 57 -4.86 0.63 -9.37
N GLY A 58 -5.36 0.39 -10.60
CA GLY A 58 -5.46 -0.96 -11.15
C GLY A 58 -4.09 -1.63 -11.30
N PRO A 59 -3.10 -0.95 -11.91
CA PRO A 59 -1.77 -1.52 -12.04
C PRO A 59 -1.08 -1.89 -10.74
N PHE A 60 -1.19 -1.10 -9.68
CA PHE A 60 -0.57 -1.43 -8.41
C PHE A 60 -1.17 -2.70 -7.79
N ALA A 61 -2.49 -2.92 -7.94
CA ALA A 61 -3.12 -4.17 -7.54
C ALA A 61 -2.51 -5.37 -8.27
N GLY A 62 -2.37 -5.31 -9.60
CA GLY A 62 -1.73 -6.38 -10.36
C GLY A 62 -0.25 -6.55 -10.02
N THR A 63 0.48 -5.49 -9.65
CA THR A 63 1.88 -5.60 -9.18
C THR A 63 1.96 -6.38 -7.86
N ILE A 64 1.03 -6.17 -6.94
CA ILE A 64 0.97 -6.93 -5.68
C ILE A 64 0.71 -8.41 -6.00
N LEU A 65 -0.29 -8.70 -6.84
CA LEU A 65 -0.64 -10.08 -7.20
C LEU A 65 0.50 -10.81 -7.92
N SER A 66 1.16 -10.15 -8.89
CA SER A 66 2.29 -10.73 -9.63
C SER A 66 3.51 -10.97 -8.74
N TYR A 67 3.74 -10.12 -7.74
CA TYR A 67 4.80 -10.29 -6.75
C TYR A 67 4.59 -11.53 -5.88
N PHE A 68 3.33 -11.88 -5.61
CA PHE A 68 2.95 -13.10 -4.89
C PHE A 68 2.63 -14.30 -5.80
N GLY A 69 2.98 -14.21 -7.09
CA GLY A 69 3.03 -15.36 -8.00
C GLY A 69 1.89 -15.51 -9.00
N ALA A 70 0.96 -14.55 -9.07
CA ALA A 70 -0.07 -14.57 -10.11
C ALA A 70 0.54 -14.32 -11.50
N ASP A 71 0.02 -14.99 -12.52
CA ASP A 71 0.34 -14.73 -13.93
C ASP A 71 -0.46 -13.51 -14.40
N VAL A 72 0.14 -12.33 -14.30
CA VAL A 72 -0.50 -11.07 -14.67
C VAL A 72 -0.16 -10.69 -16.10
N ILE A 73 -1.19 -10.67 -16.95
CA ILE A 73 -1.15 -10.20 -18.33
C ILE A 73 -1.64 -8.75 -18.35
N LYS A 74 -0.70 -7.81 -18.46
CA LYS A 74 -1.00 -6.39 -18.69
C LYS A 74 -1.42 -6.20 -20.14
N VAL A 75 -2.68 -5.83 -20.35
CA VAL A 75 -3.18 -5.38 -21.65
C VAL A 75 -2.96 -3.88 -21.75
N GLU A 76 -2.27 -3.45 -22.80
CA GLU A 76 -1.92 -2.05 -23.03
C GLU A 76 -2.42 -1.58 -24.40
N PRO A 77 -2.78 -0.30 -24.54
CA PRO A 77 -3.03 0.28 -25.86
C PRO A 77 -1.71 0.32 -26.67
N PRO A 78 -1.78 0.57 -27.98
CA PRO A 78 -0.58 0.65 -28.84
C PRO A 78 0.44 1.72 -28.42
N THR A 79 0.01 2.70 -27.63
CA THR A 79 0.87 3.75 -27.05
C THR A 79 1.50 3.36 -25.71
N GLY A 80 1.07 2.25 -25.12
CA GLY A 80 1.45 1.83 -23.77
C GLY A 80 0.67 2.55 -22.66
N ASP A 81 0.85 2.06 -21.43
CA ASP A 81 0.42 2.77 -20.23
C ASP A 81 1.15 4.12 -20.10
N GLN A 82 0.41 5.18 -19.76
CA GLN A 82 0.98 6.53 -19.63
C GLN A 82 2.08 6.62 -18.57
N VAL A 83 2.12 5.74 -17.56
CA VAL A 83 3.22 5.76 -16.59
C VAL A 83 4.60 5.51 -17.23
N ARG A 84 4.65 4.96 -18.45
CA ARG A 84 5.89 4.70 -19.21
C ARG A 84 6.63 5.98 -19.61
N ASP A 85 5.98 7.14 -19.69
CA ASP A 85 6.62 8.40 -20.09
C ASP A 85 6.66 9.45 -18.96
N TYR A 86 6.31 9.07 -17.73
CA TYR A 86 6.29 9.97 -16.58
C TYR A 86 7.63 10.06 -15.86
N ARG A 87 7.94 11.25 -15.34
CA ARG A 87 9.07 11.52 -14.43
C ARG A 87 10.41 11.19 -15.09
N GLU A 88 11.34 10.60 -14.34
CA GLU A 88 12.68 10.28 -14.81
C GLU A 88 12.64 9.11 -15.79
N LEU A 89 13.17 9.33 -16.99
CA LEU A 89 13.25 8.35 -18.06
C LEU A 89 14.67 7.79 -18.16
N ASP A 90 14.79 6.53 -18.52
CA ASP A 90 16.05 5.90 -18.87
C ASP A 90 16.55 6.33 -20.28
N SER A 91 17.64 5.74 -20.74
CA SER A 91 18.17 5.96 -22.09
C SER A 91 17.22 5.52 -23.20
N THR A 92 16.31 4.57 -22.92
CA THR A 92 15.31 4.04 -23.87
C THR A 92 14.00 4.83 -23.87
N LYS A 93 13.93 5.94 -23.12
CA LYS A 93 12.72 6.76 -22.93
C LYS A 93 11.60 6.04 -22.19
N THR A 94 11.94 5.04 -21.38
CA THR A 94 11.01 4.36 -20.45
C THR A 94 11.20 4.91 -19.04
N SER A 95 10.09 5.24 -18.38
CA SER A 95 10.07 5.72 -17.01
C SER A 95 10.65 4.70 -16.04
N LEU A 96 11.49 5.16 -15.11
CA LEU A 96 11.95 4.33 -14.00
C LEU A 96 10.79 3.85 -13.12
N TRP A 97 9.67 4.57 -13.10
CA TRP A 97 8.47 4.17 -12.38
C TRP A 97 7.81 2.94 -13.01
N TRP A 98 7.81 2.84 -14.36
CA TRP A 98 7.30 1.66 -15.05
C TRP A 98 8.07 0.40 -14.66
N TYR A 99 9.39 0.46 -14.50
CA TYR A 99 10.16 -0.72 -14.08
C TYR A 99 9.75 -1.26 -12.72
N SER A 100 9.32 -0.40 -11.81
CA SER A 100 8.78 -0.81 -10.50
C SER A 100 7.32 -1.26 -10.58
N LEU A 101 6.47 -0.58 -11.36
CA LEU A 101 5.02 -0.87 -11.39
C LEU A 101 4.69 -2.06 -12.31
N GLY A 102 5.38 -2.19 -13.42
CA GLY A 102 5.21 -3.28 -14.39
C GLY A 102 5.93 -4.58 -14.02
N ARG A 103 6.66 -4.63 -12.89
CA ARG A 103 7.45 -5.81 -12.51
C ARG A 103 6.59 -7.09 -12.44
N ASN A 104 7.19 -8.21 -12.83
CA ASN A 104 6.58 -9.53 -12.93
C ASN A 104 5.37 -9.66 -13.88
N LYS A 105 4.97 -8.61 -14.61
CA LYS A 105 3.84 -8.67 -15.54
C LYS A 105 4.30 -8.99 -16.95
N ARG A 106 3.54 -9.80 -17.66
CA ARG A 106 3.67 -9.95 -19.11
C ARG A 106 2.93 -8.80 -19.79
N SER A 107 3.50 -8.23 -20.85
CA SER A 107 2.91 -7.10 -21.58
C SER A 107 2.39 -7.55 -22.94
N VAL A 108 1.10 -7.33 -23.20
CA VAL A 108 0.46 -7.49 -24.51
C VAL A 108 -0.13 -6.16 -24.96
N ALA A 109 0.18 -5.75 -26.18
CA ALA A 109 -0.36 -4.52 -26.75
C ALA A 109 -1.50 -4.86 -27.72
N ILE A 110 -2.72 -4.45 -27.38
CA ILE A 110 -3.94 -4.73 -28.15
C ILE A 110 -4.70 -3.41 -28.37
N ASP A 111 -5.07 -3.13 -29.61
CA ASP A 111 -5.90 -1.96 -29.92
C ASP A 111 -7.37 -2.21 -29.56
N MET A 112 -7.76 -1.79 -28.36
CA MET A 112 -9.14 -1.82 -27.86
C MET A 112 -10.14 -1.01 -28.70
N LYS A 113 -9.68 -0.15 -29.62
CA LYS A 113 -10.59 0.56 -30.54
C LYS A 113 -11.12 -0.35 -31.63
N LYS A 114 -10.41 -1.43 -31.95
CA LYS A 114 -10.85 -2.43 -32.93
C LYS A 114 -11.75 -3.45 -32.28
N GLU A 115 -12.76 -3.91 -33.03
CA GLU A 115 -13.65 -4.98 -32.58
C GLU A 115 -12.89 -6.27 -32.32
N GLU A 116 -12.01 -6.67 -33.25
CA GLU A 116 -11.18 -7.86 -33.08
C GLU A 116 -10.23 -7.77 -31.88
N GLY A 117 -9.70 -6.58 -31.57
CA GLY A 117 -8.92 -6.36 -30.36
C GLY A 117 -9.75 -6.60 -29.08
N ARG A 118 -11.00 -6.13 -29.05
CA ARG A 118 -11.94 -6.40 -27.95
C ARG A 118 -12.30 -7.88 -27.85
N THR A 119 -12.44 -8.58 -28.99
CA THR A 119 -12.64 -10.04 -29.03
C THR A 119 -11.47 -10.77 -28.40
N LEU A 120 -10.23 -10.44 -28.75
CA LEU A 120 -9.04 -11.05 -28.13
C LEU A 120 -9.00 -10.82 -26.61
N ILE A 121 -9.36 -9.63 -26.14
CA ILE A 121 -9.41 -9.32 -24.71
C ILE A 121 -10.51 -10.12 -24.02
N LYS A 122 -11.70 -10.25 -24.63
CA LYS A 122 -12.78 -11.09 -24.11
C LYS A 122 -12.30 -12.53 -23.91
N GLU A 123 -11.64 -13.10 -24.91
CA GLU A 123 -11.13 -14.47 -24.84
C GLU A 123 -10.04 -14.63 -23.76
N LEU A 124 -9.17 -13.63 -23.58
CA LEU A 124 -8.19 -13.64 -22.49
C LEU A 124 -8.88 -13.66 -21.12
N ILE A 125 -9.94 -12.87 -20.94
CA ILE A 125 -10.73 -12.81 -19.70
C ILE A 125 -11.44 -14.16 -19.46
N GLU A 126 -12.00 -14.77 -20.50
CA GLU A 126 -12.65 -16.08 -20.42
C GLU A 126 -11.70 -17.19 -19.96
N GLN A 127 -10.40 -17.04 -20.22
CA GLN A 127 -9.34 -17.98 -19.83
C GLN A 127 -8.57 -17.59 -18.57
N SER A 128 -9.11 -16.66 -17.78
CA SER A 128 -8.43 -16.09 -16.60
C SER A 128 -9.29 -16.20 -15.34
N ASP A 129 -8.66 -16.09 -14.18
CA ASP A 129 -9.34 -16.12 -12.88
C ASP A 129 -9.84 -14.73 -12.46
N VAL A 130 -9.11 -13.69 -12.86
CA VAL A 130 -9.32 -12.33 -12.42
C VAL A 130 -9.21 -11.38 -13.61
N LEU A 131 -10.09 -10.38 -13.64
CA LEU A 131 -9.94 -9.18 -14.44
C LEU A 131 -9.74 -7.98 -13.51
N ILE A 132 -8.82 -7.09 -13.85
CA ILE A 132 -8.64 -5.79 -13.21
C ILE A 132 -8.83 -4.71 -14.27
N GLU A 133 -9.77 -3.81 -14.03
CA GLU A 133 -10.00 -2.63 -14.87
C GLU A 133 -10.20 -1.38 -14.02
N ASN A 134 -9.79 -0.22 -14.53
CA ASN A 134 -10.00 1.07 -13.86
C ASN A 134 -10.51 2.16 -14.82
N PHE A 135 -11.35 1.76 -15.76
CA PHE A 135 -12.02 2.69 -16.65
C PHE A 135 -13.16 3.40 -15.93
N ARG A 136 -13.66 4.48 -16.56
CA ARG A 136 -14.90 5.10 -16.09
C ARG A 136 -16.05 4.08 -16.17
N PRO A 137 -16.94 4.05 -15.16
CA PRO A 137 -18.11 3.17 -15.18
C PRO A 137 -18.88 3.23 -16.50
N GLY A 138 -19.34 2.07 -16.98
CA GLY A 138 -20.03 1.93 -18.27
C GLY A 138 -19.12 1.76 -19.50
N ARG A 139 -17.80 1.94 -19.37
CA ARG A 139 -16.87 1.80 -20.51
C ARG A 139 -16.74 0.35 -20.99
N MET A 140 -16.58 -0.59 -20.06
CA MET A 140 -16.43 -2.01 -20.38
C MET A 140 -17.73 -2.57 -20.97
N GLU A 141 -18.88 -2.14 -20.46
CA GLU A 141 -20.22 -2.49 -20.95
C GLU A 141 -20.40 -2.04 -22.40
N LYS A 142 -20.04 -0.80 -22.73
CA LYS A 142 -20.07 -0.29 -24.12
C LYS A 142 -19.18 -1.08 -25.08
N TRP A 143 -18.17 -1.76 -24.56
CA TRP A 143 -17.29 -2.62 -25.34
C TRP A 143 -17.73 -4.07 -25.38
N GLY A 144 -18.84 -4.45 -24.73
CA GLY A 144 -19.28 -5.85 -24.62
C GLY A 144 -18.42 -6.67 -23.66
N LEU A 145 -17.67 -6.00 -22.77
CA LEU A 145 -16.75 -6.58 -21.81
C LEU A 145 -17.19 -6.35 -20.36
N GLY A 146 -18.45 -5.95 -20.12
CA GLY A 146 -18.99 -5.79 -18.77
C GLY A 146 -19.16 -7.14 -18.05
N PRO A 147 -19.30 -7.16 -16.71
CA PRO A 147 -19.31 -8.38 -15.89
C PRO A 147 -20.35 -9.41 -16.34
N ASP A 148 -21.57 -8.97 -16.66
CA ASP A 148 -22.70 -9.84 -17.07
C ASP A 148 -22.39 -10.68 -18.32
N ASN A 149 -21.46 -10.21 -19.18
CA ASN A 149 -21.08 -10.93 -20.41
C ASN A 149 -20.28 -12.21 -20.12
N PHE A 150 -19.73 -12.36 -18.92
CA PHE A 150 -18.88 -13.49 -18.54
C PHE A 150 -19.59 -14.51 -17.65
N GLU A 151 -20.82 -14.26 -17.19
CA GLU A 151 -21.54 -15.18 -16.30
C GLU A 151 -21.70 -16.59 -16.91
N LYS A 152 -21.86 -16.67 -18.23
CA LYS A 152 -22.04 -17.95 -18.94
C LYS A 152 -20.72 -18.61 -19.32
N THR A 153 -19.72 -17.82 -19.74
CA THR A 153 -18.46 -18.35 -20.29
C THR A 153 -17.38 -18.52 -19.23
N ASN A 154 -17.40 -17.68 -18.18
CA ASN A 154 -16.50 -17.75 -17.04
C ASN A 154 -17.21 -17.35 -15.73
N PRO A 155 -18.13 -18.19 -15.19
CA PRO A 155 -18.84 -17.91 -13.94
C PRO A 155 -17.94 -17.82 -12.70
N LYS A 156 -16.66 -18.19 -12.82
CA LYS A 156 -15.67 -18.18 -11.73
C LYS A 156 -14.83 -16.90 -11.70
N LEU A 157 -15.03 -16.00 -12.66
CA LEU A 157 -14.27 -14.76 -12.81
C LEU A 157 -14.46 -13.82 -11.61
N VAL A 158 -13.35 -13.43 -10.98
CA VAL A 158 -13.33 -12.27 -10.07
C VAL A 158 -13.16 -11.01 -10.91
N TYR A 159 -14.24 -10.25 -11.07
CA TYR A 159 -14.27 -9.06 -11.91
C TYR A 159 -14.00 -7.82 -11.06
N THR A 160 -12.77 -7.30 -11.09
CA THR A 160 -12.35 -6.17 -10.24
C THR A 160 -12.37 -4.86 -10.98
N ARG A 161 -13.00 -3.85 -10.37
CA ARG A 161 -13.24 -2.53 -10.95
C ARG A 161 -12.76 -1.48 -9.97
N VAL A 162 -11.90 -0.58 -10.44
CA VAL A 162 -11.39 0.53 -9.63
C VAL A 162 -11.80 1.85 -10.27
N SER A 163 -12.71 2.59 -9.66
CA SER A 163 -13.19 3.86 -10.20
C SER A 163 -13.05 4.99 -9.19
N GLY A 164 -13.24 6.24 -9.62
CA GLY A 164 -13.15 7.38 -8.70
C GLY A 164 -14.20 7.37 -7.59
N PHE A 165 -15.43 6.97 -7.93
CA PHE A 165 -16.64 7.14 -7.12
C PHE A 165 -17.54 5.90 -7.03
N GLY A 166 -17.02 4.69 -7.32
CA GLY A 166 -17.78 3.45 -7.35
C GLY A 166 -18.43 3.18 -8.72
N GLN A 167 -18.98 1.99 -8.92
CA GLN A 167 -19.78 1.68 -10.11
C GLN A 167 -21.21 2.21 -10.02
N ASP A 168 -21.67 2.58 -8.83
CA ASP A 168 -23.03 3.06 -8.57
C ASP A 168 -23.05 4.39 -7.79
N GLY A 169 -24.25 4.79 -7.38
CA GLY A 169 -24.47 6.07 -6.71
C GLY A 169 -24.43 7.28 -7.66
N PRO A 170 -24.75 8.48 -7.13
CA PRO A 170 -24.99 9.68 -7.94
C PRO A 170 -23.73 10.20 -8.66
N TYR A 171 -22.54 9.82 -8.19
CA TYR A 171 -21.25 10.33 -8.69
C TYR A 171 -20.45 9.31 -9.50
N SER A 172 -20.93 8.07 -9.68
CA SER A 172 -20.28 7.01 -10.48
C SER A 172 -19.79 7.48 -11.85
N SER A 173 -20.60 8.26 -12.57
CA SER A 173 -20.26 8.73 -13.92
C SER A 173 -19.22 9.85 -13.97
N ARG A 174 -18.86 10.45 -12.83
CA ARG A 174 -17.90 11.57 -12.78
C ARG A 174 -16.48 11.08 -13.07
N PRO A 175 -15.66 11.89 -13.76
CA PRO A 175 -14.23 11.63 -13.84
C PRO A 175 -13.59 11.73 -12.45
N GLY A 176 -12.77 10.76 -12.07
CA GLY A 176 -12.02 10.77 -10.82
C GLY A 176 -10.57 10.41 -11.05
N PHE A 177 -9.67 11.33 -10.65
CA PHE A 177 -8.28 11.02 -10.38
C PHE A 177 -8.08 10.98 -8.87
N ALA A 178 -7.03 10.29 -8.39
CA ALA A 178 -6.69 10.23 -6.98
C ALA A 178 -6.73 11.60 -6.30
N SER A 179 -6.29 12.67 -6.97
CA SER A 179 -6.31 14.01 -6.38
C SER A 179 -7.70 14.52 -6.00
N VAL A 180 -8.71 14.25 -6.83
CA VAL A 180 -10.10 14.63 -6.58
C VAL A 180 -10.70 13.72 -5.51
N CYS A 181 -10.42 12.43 -5.59
CA CYS A 181 -10.92 11.43 -4.65
C CYS A 181 -10.32 11.59 -3.23
N GLU A 182 -9.04 11.96 -3.11
CA GLU A 182 -8.38 12.33 -1.85
C GLU A 182 -9.05 13.54 -1.19
N ALA A 183 -9.49 14.52 -2.01
CA ALA A 183 -10.22 15.69 -1.51
C ALA A 183 -11.63 15.31 -1.05
N MET A 184 -12.38 14.60 -1.90
CA MET A 184 -13.76 14.21 -1.60
C MET A 184 -13.87 13.16 -0.49
N GLY A 185 -12.86 12.32 -0.30
CA GLY A 185 -12.78 11.38 0.81
C GLY A 185 -12.40 12.02 2.15
N GLY A 186 -12.25 13.35 2.22
CA GLY A 186 -11.94 14.09 3.46
C GLY A 186 -10.46 14.10 3.86
N PHE A 187 -9.63 13.22 3.28
CA PHE A 187 -8.22 13.08 3.64
C PHE A 187 -7.45 14.40 3.51
N ARG A 188 -7.64 15.15 2.42
CA ARG A 188 -6.93 16.43 2.28
C ARG A 188 -7.36 17.46 3.31
N TYR A 189 -8.62 17.48 3.75
CA TYR A 189 -9.14 18.49 4.68
C TYR A 189 -8.38 18.54 6.01
N VAL A 190 -7.99 17.37 6.52
CA VAL A 190 -7.28 17.25 7.80
C VAL A 190 -5.76 17.39 7.68
N ASN A 191 -5.22 17.50 6.45
CA ASN A 191 -3.79 17.51 6.19
C ASN A 191 -3.30 18.91 5.75
N GLY A 192 -2.29 19.42 6.44
CA GLY A 192 -1.67 20.71 6.14
C GLY A 192 -1.62 21.63 7.34
N PHE A 193 -1.46 22.92 7.08
CA PHE A 193 -1.40 23.95 8.11
C PHE A 193 -2.69 24.76 8.12
N PRO A 194 -3.19 25.20 9.29
CA PRO A 194 -4.43 25.98 9.39
C PRO A 194 -4.45 27.27 8.58
N ASP A 195 -3.28 27.85 8.30
CA ASP A 195 -3.11 29.19 7.72
C ASP A 195 -3.09 29.22 6.18
N ARG A 196 -3.27 28.08 5.52
CA ARG A 196 -3.16 27.95 4.06
C ARG A 196 -4.07 26.85 3.51
N PRO A 197 -4.31 26.78 2.19
CA PRO A 197 -5.08 25.70 1.59
C PRO A 197 -4.51 24.31 1.96
N PRO A 198 -5.37 23.29 2.13
CA PRO A 198 -4.90 21.97 2.53
C PRO A 198 -3.90 21.37 1.55
N VAL A 199 -2.92 20.64 2.08
CA VAL A 199 -1.80 20.10 1.30
C VAL A 199 -2.04 18.65 0.92
N ARG A 200 -1.40 18.20 -0.17
CA ARG A 200 -1.40 16.79 -0.57
C ARG A 200 -0.02 16.16 -0.35
N PRO A 201 0.05 14.85 -0.06
CA PRO A 201 1.29 14.10 -0.22
C PRO A 201 1.80 14.19 -1.66
N ASN A 202 3.12 14.27 -1.83
CA ASN A 202 3.78 14.28 -3.14
C ASN A 202 3.92 12.87 -3.76
N LEU A 203 2.89 12.05 -3.60
CA LEU A 203 2.72 10.69 -4.14
C LEU A 203 1.23 10.46 -4.45
N SER A 204 0.92 9.52 -5.34
CA SER A 204 -0.48 9.14 -5.62
C SER A 204 -1.01 8.17 -4.56
N ILE A 205 -1.26 8.69 -3.36
CA ILE A 205 -1.72 7.87 -2.23
C ILE A 205 -3.10 7.29 -2.47
N GLY A 206 -4.03 8.05 -3.04
CA GLY A 206 -5.38 7.57 -3.35
C GLY A 206 -5.37 6.35 -4.27
N ASP A 207 -4.62 6.42 -5.37
CA ASP A 207 -4.49 5.29 -6.28
C ASP A 207 -3.81 4.08 -5.60
N THR A 208 -2.76 4.32 -4.82
CA THR A 208 -2.00 3.25 -4.16
C THR A 208 -2.86 2.50 -3.15
N ILE A 209 -3.62 3.23 -2.31
CA ILE A 209 -4.51 2.64 -1.31
C ILE A 209 -5.68 1.92 -1.99
N ALA A 210 -6.25 2.48 -3.05
CA ALA A 210 -7.27 1.80 -3.85
C ALA A 210 -6.72 0.51 -4.49
N GLY A 211 -5.48 0.51 -4.99
CA GLY A 211 -4.80 -0.68 -5.49
C GLY A 211 -4.60 -1.77 -4.42
N ILE A 212 -4.30 -1.36 -3.18
CA ILE A 212 -4.21 -2.29 -2.03
C ILE A 212 -5.59 -2.87 -1.70
N HIS A 213 -6.64 -2.04 -1.62
CA HIS A 213 -8.01 -2.53 -1.41
C HIS A 213 -8.48 -3.47 -2.53
N ALA A 214 -8.13 -3.18 -3.79
CA ALA A 214 -8.42 -4.05 -4.92
C ALA A 214 -7.70 -5.40 -4.82
N ALA A 215 -6.39 -5.41 -4.53
CA ALA A 215 -5.64 -6.65 -4.33
C ALA A 215 -6.20 -7.46 -3.14
N LEU A 216 -6.54 -6.80 -2.04
CA LEU A 216 -7.19 -7.44 -0.88
C LEU A 216 -8.55 -8.03 -1.25
N GLY A 217 -9.40 -7.26 -1.93
CA GLY A 217 -10.72 -7.71 -2.39
C GLY A 217 -10.63 -8.90 -3.35
N ILE A 218 -9.66 -8.90 -4.26
CA ILE A 218 -9.38 -10.04 -5.15
C ILE A 218 -9.03 -11.29 -4.35
N VAL A 219 -8.09 -11.19 -3.40
CA VAL A 219 -7.69 -12.34 -2.57
C VAL A 219 -8.86 -12.84 -1.72
N ILE A 220 -9.67 -11.95 -1.14
CA ILE A 220 -10.88 -12.30 -0.39
C ILE A 220 -11.87 -13.03 -1.31
N ALA A 221 -12.12 -12.52 -2.51
CA ALA A 221 -13.04 -13.12 -3.47
C ALA A 221 -12.56 -14.50 -3.95
N LEU A 222 -11.26 -14.67 -4.23
CA LEU A 222 -10.66 -15.95 -4.59
C LEU A 222 -10.77 -16.98 -3.45
N LEU A 223 -10.51 -16.57 -2.20
CA LEU A 223 -10.67 -17.43 -1.02
C LEU A 223 -12.14 -17.81 -0.78
N GLY A 224 -13.06 -16.86 -0.97
CA GLY A 224 -14.50 -17.12 -0.87
C GLY A 224 -14.98 -18.13 -1.92
N ARG A 225 -14.47 -18.00 -3.15
CA ARG A 225 -14.70 -18.94 -4.26
C ARG A 225 -14.19 -20.35 -3.93
N GLU A 226 -12.98 -20.45 -3.36
CA GLU A 226 -12.35 -21.74 -3.02
C GLU A 226 -13.04 -22.45 -1.84
N ARG A 227 -13.43 -21.68 -0.80
CA ARG A 227 -14.07 -22.22 0.41
C ARG A 227 -15.55 -22.57 0.25
N GLY A 228 -16.10 -22.41 -0.96
CA GLY A 228 -17.50 -22.71 -1.23
C GLY A 228 -18.45 -21.83 -0.41
N GLY A 229 -18.26 -20.51 -0.46
CA GLY A 229 -19.25 -19.55 0.05
C GLY A 229 -20.64 -19.74 -0.58
N LEU A 230 -21.57 -18.79 -0.41
CA LEU A 230 -22.96 -18.91 -0.91
C LEU A 230 -23.09 -19.32 -2.39
N SER A 231 -22.06 -19.11 -3.21
CA SER A 231 -21.84 -19.85 -4.46
C SER A 231 -20.34 -20.05 -4.73
N SER A 232 -19.96 -21.13 -5.42
CA SER A 232 -18.59 -21.36 -5.94
C SER A 232 -18.24 -20.50 -7.17
N LYS A 233 -19.01 -19.44 -7.41
CA LYS A 233 -18.84 -18.48 -8.50
C LYS A 233 -17.84 -17.38 -8.11
N GLY A 234 -17.36 -16.66 -9.11
CA GLY A 234 -16.68 -15.40 -8.90
C GLY A 234 -17.66 -14.29 -8.52
N GLN A 235 -17.16 -13.07 -8.39
CA GLN A 235 -17.97 -11.90 -8.03
C GLN A 235 -17.32 -10.62 -8.52
N VAL A 236 -18.09 -9.54 -8.53
CA VAL A 236 -17.55 -8.19 -8.74
C VAL A 236 -16.87 -7.70 -7.47
N VAL A 237 -15.66 -7.19 -7.60
CA VAL A 237 -14.96 -6.43 -6.57
C VAL A 237 -14.98 -4.97 -7.02
N ASP A 238 -15.85 -4.17 -6.43
CA ASP A 238 -15.92 -2.72 -6.69
C ASP A 238 -15.11 -1.96 -5.65
N VAL A 239 -14.19 -1.12 -6.12
CA VAL A 239 -13.35 -0.28 -5.27
C VAL A 239 -13.43 1.16 -5.76
N ALA A 240 -14.04 2.02 -4.97
CA ALA A 240 -13.96 3.45 -5.20
C ALA A 240 -12.71 4.05 -4.55
N ILE A 241 -12.00 4.90 -5.28
CA ILE A 241 -10.81 5.59 -4.75
C ILE A 241 -11.19 6.52 -3.59
N TYR A 242 -12.34 7.21 -3.65
CA TYR A 242 -12.75 8.07 -2.53
C TYR A 242 -13.11 7.27 -1.28
N GLU A 243 -13.75 6.10 -1.41
CA GLU A 243 -14.05 5.20 -0.29
C GLU A 243 -12.78 4.63 0.32
N SER A 244 -11.81 4.30 -0.53
CA SER A 244 -10.48 3.86 -0.10
C SER A 244 -9.79 4.92 0.78
N MET A 245 -9.98 6.20 0.47
CA MET A 245 -9.49 7.31 1.29
C MET A 245 -10.38 7.57 2.52
N PHE A 246 -11.69 7.43 2.38
CA PHE A 246 -12.65 7.55 3.48
C PHE A 246 -12.38 6.53 4.60
N ASN A 247 -11.95 5.32 4.26
CA ASN A 247 -11.53 4.31 5.25
C ASN A 247 -10.35 4.76 6.12
N LEU A 248 -9.57 5.76 5.70
CA LEU A 248 -8.50 6.40 6.49
C LEU A 248 -9.00 7.57 7.35
N MET A 249 -10.31 7.80 7.38
CA MET A 249 -10.97 8.80 8.23
C MET A 249 -11.61 8.13 9.46
N GLU A 250 -11.12 6.95 9.86
CA GLU A 250 -11.66 6.06 10.89
C GLU A 250 -11.82 6.73 12.27
N ALA A 251 -10.95 7.69 12.58
CA ALA A 251 -11.05 8.47 13.81
C ALA A 251 -11.99 9.68 13.69
N VAL A 252 -12.03 10.33 12.52
CA VAL A 252 -12.71 11.63 12.34
C VAL A 252 -14.23 11.47 12.25
N VAL A 253 -14.71 10.41 11.61
CA VAL A 253 -16.15 10.13 11.47
C VAL A 253 -16.85 9.96 12.83
N PRO A 254 -16.40 9.07 13.74
CA PRO A 254 -17.07 8.91 15.03
C PRO A 254 -16.97 10.16 15.93
N GLU A 255 -15.91 10.95 15.81
CA GLU A 255 -15.78 12.23 16.53
C GLU A 255 -16.84 13.23 16.08
N TYR A 256 -17.05 13.36 14.77
CA TYR A 256 -18.11 14.23 14.26
C TYR A 256 -19.51 13.71 14.64
N ASP A 257 -19.76 12.41 14.51
CA ASP A 257 -21.05 11.79 14.83
C ASP A 257 -21.44 12.00 16.31
N TYR A 258 -20.49 11.79 17.22
CA TYR A 258 -20.75 11.87 18.66
C TYR A 258 -20.72 13.31 19.21
N SER A 259 -19.69 14.10 18.87
CA SER A 259 -19.47 15.43 19.47
C SER A 259 -19.66 16.61 18.53
N GLY A 260 -19.99 16.37 17.25
CA GLY A 260 -20.06 17.42 16.22
C GLY A 260 -18.70 18.05 15.90
N SER A 261 -17.61 17.43 16.34
CA SER A 261 -16.26 17.99 16.20
C SER A 261 -15.76 17.82 14.76
N VAL A 262 -15.40 18.93 14.13
CA VAL A 262 -14.74 18.94 12.82
C VAL A 262 -13.24 19.03 13.05
N ARG A 263 -12.51 17.98 12.68
CA ARG A 263 -11.05 17.97 12.80
C ARG A 263 -10.43 18.82 11.69
N GLU A 264 -9.67 19.83 12.09
CA GLU A 264 -8.97 20.75 11.18
C GLU A 264 -7.53 20.29 10.89
N CYS A 265 -6.90 20.93 9.90
CA CYS A 265 -5.46 20.85 9.67
C CYS A 265 -4.66 21.13 10.95
N SER A 266 -3.66 20.31 11.27
CA SER A 266 -2.91 20.38 12.54
C SER A 266 -1.39 20.50 12.36
N GLY A 267 -0.93 20.79 11.14
CA GLY A 267 0.48 20.88 10.79
C GLY A 267 1.17 19.52 10.92
N SER A 268 2.19 19.46 11.76
CA SER A 268 2.99 18.25 12.03
C SER A 268 2.53 17.47 13.26
N THR A 269 1.36 17.80 13.82
CA THR A 269 0.83 17.17 15.04
C THR A 269 -0.33 16.22 14.74
N ILE A 270 -0.76 15.48 15.75
CA ILE A 270 -2.05 14.80 15.75
C ILE A 270 -2.92 15.51 16.78
N THR A 271 -4.00 16.15 16.33
CA THR A 271 -4.91 16.91 17.20
C THR A 271 -5.35 16.09 18.40
N GLY A 272 -5.13 16.62 19.61
CA GLY A 272 -5.55 15.96 20.85
C GLY A 272 -4.60 14.86 21.37
N ILE A 273 -3.42 14.66 20.76
CA ILE A 273 -2.46 13.63 21.17
C ILE A 273 -1.08 14.27 21.40
N VAL A 274 -0.67 14.45 22.66
CA VAL A 274 0.47 15.31 23.03
C VAL A 274 1.45 14.62 23.98
N PRO A 275 2.79 14.72 23.75
CA PRO A 275 3.44 15.27 22.56
C PRO A 275 3.57 14.24 21.43
N SER A 276 3.35 14.70 20.20
CA SER A 276 3.63 13.97 18.96
C SER A 276 3.82 15.00 17.85
N ASN A 277 5.07 15.39 17.60
CA ASN A 277 5.36 16.50 16.69
C ASN A 277 6.76 16.39 16.07
N THR A 278 7.02 17.21 15.06
CA THR A 278 8.32 17.38 14.41
C THR A 278 9.04 18.63 14.95
N TYR A 279 10.32 18.47 15.31
CA TYR A 279 11.17 19.56 15.81
C TYR A 279 12.45 19.67 14.98
N VAL A 280 13.04 20.87 14.98
CA VAL A 280 14.28 21.16 14.24
C VAL A 280 15.47 21.16 15.18
N THR A 281 16.49 20.39 14.84
CA THR A 281 17.73 20.28 15.62
C THR A 281 18.71 21.41 15.32
N LYS A 282 19.77 21.53 16.13
CA LYS A 282 20.86 22.50 15.94
C LYS A 282 21.46 22.44 14.54
N ASP A 283 21.69 21.23 14.03
CA ASP A 283 22.21 20.94 12.70
C ASP A 283 21.16 21.01 11.57
N LYS A 284 20.00 21.64 11.84
CA LYS A 284 18.93 21.93 10.88
C LYS A 284 18.27 20.69 10.25
N LYS A 285 18.32 19.55 10.94
CA LYS A 285 17.57 18.35 10.58
C LYS A 285 16.26 18.29 11.35
N ASN A 286 15.34 17.46 10.86
CA ASN A 286 14.01 17.29 11.45
C ASN A 286 13.92 15.94 12.18
N VAL A 287 13.36 15.97 13.39
CA VAL A 287 13.13 14.79 14.23
C VAL A 287 11.68 14.76 14.69
N VAL A 288 11.07 13.59 14.63
CA VAL A 288 9.75 13.32 15.22
C VAL A 288 9.97 12.78 16.63
N LEU A 289 9.37 13.43 17.62
CA LEU A 289 9.30 12.92 18.99
C LEU A 289 7.85 12.60 19.32
N ALA A 290 7.59 11.38 19.78
CA ALA A 290 6.26 10.92 20.14
C ALA A 290 6.28 10.26 21.53
N ALA A 291 5.64 10.91 22.50
CA ALA A 291 5.58 10.47 23.88
C ALA A 291 4.21 10.73 24.50
N ASN A 292 3.16 10.50 23.73
CA ASN A 292 1.77 10.79 24.05
C ASN A 292 1.15 9.96 25.20
N ILE A 293 1.77 8.84 25.59
CA ILE A 293 1.37 8.06 26.77
C ILE A 293 2.01 8.67 28.02
N ASP A 294 1.28 8.76 29.14
CA ASP A 294 1.73 9.45 30.36
C ASP A 294 3.13 9.01 30.83
N SER A 295 3.40 7.70 30.86
CA SER A 295 4.72 7.18 31.25
C SER A 295 5.84 7.49 30.25
N LEU A 296 5.52 7.69 28.97
CA LEU A 296 6.48 8.12 27.96
C LEU A 296 6.74 9.62 28.10
N PHE A 297 5.71 10.43 28.34
CA PHE A 297 5.86 11.86 28.58
C PHE A 297 6.81 12.14 29.74
N VAL A 298 6.60 11.50 30.90
CA VAL A 298 7.48 11.64 32.07
C VAL A 298 8.92 11.28 31.72
N ARG A 299 9.15 10.19 30.97
CA ARG A 299 10.49 9.77 30.53
C ARG A 299 11.12 10.78 29.59
N LEU A 300 10.37 11.29 28.61
CA LEU A 300 10.82 12.31 27.67
C LEU A 300 11.25 13.57 28.41
N MET A 301 10.39 14.11 29.29
CA MET A 301 10.68 15.36 30.00
C MET A 301 11.87 15.23 30.94
N ASN A 302 11.99 14.10 31.67
CA ASN A 302 13.18 13.82 32.46
C ASN A 302 14.45 13.72 31.58
N ALA A 303 14.37 13.07 30.42
CA ALA A 303 15.52 12.89 29.53
C ALA A 303 16.07 14.21 28.97
N ILE A 304 15.24 15.25 28.88
CA ILE A 304 15.62 16.59 28.42
C ILE A 304 15.90 17.57 29.57
N GLY A 305 15.94 17.10 30.83
CA GLY A 305 16.20 17.93 32.02
C GLY A 305 15.04 18.86 32.40
N ARG A 306 13.81 18.41 32.17
CA ARG A 306 12.56 19.11 32.53
C ARG A 306 11.76 18.29 33.54
N GLU A 307 12.41 17.89 34.65
CA GLU A 307 11.78 17.19 35.77
C GLU A 307 10.62 18.01 36.39
N ASP A 308 10.71 19.33 36.28
CA ASP A 308 9.65 20.27 36.65
C ASP A 308 8.36 19.97 35.86
N MET A 309 8.45 19.76 34.54
CA MET A 309 7.29 19.36 33.73
C MET A 309 6.92 17.89 33.89
N ALA A 310 7.90 17.02 34.14
CA ALA A 310 7.65 15.58 34.29
C ALA A 310 6.80 15.25 35.53
N SER A 311 6.93 16.05 36.59
CA SER A 311 6.27 15.82 37.89
C SER A 311 5.06 16.72 38.15
N ASP A 312 4.84 17.74 37.31
CA ASP A 312 3.72 18.67 37.48
C ASP A 312 2.38 18.02 37.12
N SER A 313 1.43 18.14 38.05
CA SER A 313 0.05 17.70 37.89
C SER A 313 -0.64 18.27 36.64
N LYS A 314 -0.21 19.44 36.12
CA LYS A 314 -0.76 20.06 34.90
C LYS A 314 -0.47 19.29 33.61
N TYR A 315 0.42 18.29 33.63
CA TYR A 315 0.77 17.48 32.45
C TYR A 315 0.51 15.98 32.65
N ARG A 316 -0.22 15.62 33.71
CA ARG A 316 -0.32 14.24 34.20
C ARG A 316 -0.96 13.30 33.18
N THR A 317 -2.05 13.71 32.56
CA THR A 317 -2.76 12.93 31.53
C THR A 317 -2.64 13.57 30.15
N ASN A 318 -2.95 12.81 29.10
CA ASN A 318 -2.99 13.38 27.74
C ASN A 318 -3.96 14.56 27.63
N GLY A 319 -5.12 14.50 28.28
CA GLY A 319 -6.07 15.62 28.30
C GLY A 319 -5.46 16.89 28.88
N ASP A 320 -4.80 16.77 30.03
CA ASP A 320 -4.10 17.90 30.67
C ASP A 320 -3.00 18.46 29.75
N ARG A 321 -2.24 17.58 29.07
CA ARG A 321 -1.20 17.99 28.12
C ARG A 321 -1.73 18.68 26.88
N VAL A 322 -2.93 18.34 26.41
CA VAL A 322 -3.55 18.99 25.25
C VAL A 322 -3.84 20.47 25.56
N GLU A 323 -4.31 20.78 26.76
CA GLU A 323 -4.56 22.17 27.19
C GLU A 323 -3.27 23.01 27.23
N HIS A 324 -2.13 22.36 27.50
CA HIS A 324 -0.81 23.00 27.62
C HIS A 324 0.16 22.63 26.48
N GLN A 325 -0.36 22.21 25.32
CA GLN A 325 0.46 21.71 24.22
C GLN A 325 1.56 22.70 23.80
N ALA A 326 1.22 23.99 23.69
CA ALA A 326 2.16 25.03 23.27
C ALA A 326 3.37 25.16 24.22
N GLU A 327 3.17 24.99 25.53
CA GLU A 327 4.26 25.02 26.51
C GLU A 327 5.18 23.81 26.36
N ILE A 328 4.60 22.62 26.14
CA ILE A 328 5.34 21.37 25.94
C ILE A 328 6.14 21.44 24.63
N ASP A 329 5.50 21.86 23.55
CA ASP A 329 6.15 22.01 22.24
C ASP A 329 7.28 23.04 22.30
N ALA A 330 7.11 24.15 23.02
CA ALA A 330 8.15 25.15 23.21
C ALA A 330 9.36 24.58 23.98
N ALA A 331 9.12 23.79 25.02
CA ALA A 331 10.19 23.14 25.77
C ALA A 331 11.00 22.14 24.92
N LEU A 332 10.29 21.30 24.14
CA LEU A 332 10.90 20.32 23.24
C LEU A 332 11.65 20.99 22.10
N ALA A 333 11.08 22.04 21.50
CA ALA A 333 11.74 22.84 20.47
C ALA A 333 13.00 23.54 21.00
N ALA A 334 12.94 24.14 22.20
CA ALA A 334 14.07 24.80 22.82
C ALA A 334 15.22 23.83 23.09
N TRP A 335 14.92 22.64 23.61
CA TRP A 335 15.93 21.62 23.83
C TRP A 335 16.52 21.11 22.52
N THR A 336 15.68 20.64 21.59
CA THR A 336 16.15 20.07 20.30
C THR A 336 16.99 21.06 19.48
N ALA A 337 16.66 22.35 19.48
CA ALA A 337 17.41 23.39 18.78
C ALA A 337 18.86 23.57 19.29
N THR A 338 19.20 23.04 20.48
CA THR A 338 20.56 23.06 21.05
C THR A 338 21.35 21.78 20.80
N GLN A 339 20.70 20.72 20.32
CA GLN A 339 21.28 19.39 20.15
C GLN A 339 21.47 19.08 18.67
N ASP A 340 22.56 18.39 18.33
CA ASP A 340 22.70 17.76 17.01
C ASP A 340 21.81 16.51 16.95
N ILE A 341 21.36 16.12 15.75
CA ILE A 341 20.37 15.03 15.56
C ILE A 341 20.76 13.72 16.25
N ASP A 342 22.05 13.34 16.20
CA ASP A 342 22.55 12.08 16.75
C ASP A 342 22.46 12.08 18.28
N THR A 343 22.66 13.24 18.92
CA THR A 343 22.48 13.41 20.36
C THR A 343 21.02 13.26 20.73
N VAL A 344 20.10 13.87 19.96
CA VAL A 344 18.66 13.73 20.19
C VAL A 344 18.26 12.25 20.15
N VAL A 345 18.63 11.55 19.07
CA VAL A 345 18.33 10.12 18.93
C VAL A 345 18.90 9.32 20.09
N SER A 346 20.18 9.50 20.43
CA SER A 346 20.83 8.77 21.52
C SER A 346 20.16 8.97 22.87
N VAL A 347 19.74 10.21 23.19
CA VAL A 347 19.05 10.53 24.44
C VAL A 347 17.68 9.86 24.49
N MET A 348 16.91 9.94 23.40
CA MET A 348 15.58 9.34 23.31
C MET A 348 15.63 7.81 23.39
N GLU A 349 16.55 7.17 22.67
CA GLU A 349 16.73 5.71 22.72
C GLU A 349 17.12 5.23 24.12
N LYS A 350 18.05 5.93 24.80
CA LYS A 350 18.43 5.62 26.20
C LYS A 350 17.25 5.76 27.16
N ALA A 351 16.34 6.72 26.90
CA ALA A 351 15.13 6.91 27.67
C ALA A 351 13.98 5.95 27.27
N ALA A 352 14.19 5.10 26.26
CA ALA A 352 13.17 4.27 25.63
C ALA A 352 11.93 5.08 25.21
N VAL A 353 12.18 6.26 24.62
CA VAL A 353 11.19 7.16 24.01
C VAL A 353 11.25 7.01 22.49
N PRO A 354 10.12 6.80 21.79
CA PRO A 354 10.08 6.77 20.33
C PRO A 354 10.63 8.06 19.71
N VAL A 355 11.59 7.88 18.81
CA VAL A 355 12.20 8.94 18.00
C VAL A 355 12.27 8.49 16.56
N GLY A 356 11.90 9.38 15.63
CA GLY A 356 11.90 9.12 14.21
C GLY A 356 12.65 10.19 13.45
N LEU A 357 13.51 9.80 12.51
CA LEU A 357 14.17 10.72 11.60
C LEU A 357 13.31 10.94 10.36
N VAL A 358 13.26 12.19 9.87
CA VAL A 358 12.53 12.52 8.63
C VAL A 358 13.43 12.21 7.43
N TYR A 359 13.34 10.98 6.93
CA TYR A 359 14.21 10.47 5.86
C TYR A 359 13.87 10.99 4.46
N SER A 360 14.92 11.33 3.71
CA SER A 360 14.95 11.36 2.24
C SER A 360 15.20 9.96 1.66
N VAL A 361 15.08 9.79 0.34
CA VAL A 361 15.42 8.52 -0.32
C VAL A 361 16.91 8.15 -0.15
N GLU A 362 17.80 9.15 -0.06
CA GLU A 362 19.23 8.93 0.19
C GLU A 362 19.46 8.33 1.58
N ASP A 363 18.75 8.84 2.59
CA ASP A 363 18.82 8.33 3.96
C ASP A 363 18.31 6.87 4.01
N MET A 364 17.14 6.61 3.40
CA MET A 364 16.57 5.26 3.34
C MET A 364 17.55 4.25 2.71
N VAL A 365 18.24 4.62 1.61
CA VAL A 365 19.20 3.74 0.93
C VAL A 365 20.43 3.44 1.79
N LYS A 366 20.83 4.36 2.67
CA LYS A 366 21.99 4.16 3.56
C LYS A 366 21.62 3.52 4.90
N ASP A 367 20.34 3.53 5.26
CA ASP A 367 19.87 3.11 6.58
C ASP A 367 20.01 1.59 6.84
N PRO A 368 20.64 1.17 7.96
CA PRO A 368 20.83 -0.24 8.29
C PRO A 368 19.53 -1.03 8.47
N GLN A 369 18.45 -0.42 8.98
CA GLN A 369 17.17 -1.09 9.15
C GLN A 369 16.52 -1.36 7.80
N TYR A 370 16.57 -0.43 6.84
CA TYR A 370 16.08 -0.67 5.47
C TYR A 370 16.86 -1.78 4.77
N GLN A 371 18.19 -1.78 4.90
CA GLN A 371 19.06 -2.84 4.36
C GLN A 371 18.74 -4.20 5.00
N GLN A 372 18.72 -4.27 6.34
CA GLN A 372 18.41 -5.50 7.09
C GLN A 372 17.01 -6.03 6.80
N ARG A 373 16.06 -5.12 6.57
CA ARG A 373 14.68 -5.47 6.19
C ARG A 373 14.55 -5.75 4.70
N GLY A 374 15.60 -5.65 3.88
CA GLY A 374 15.56 -5.94 2.45
C GLY A 374 14.56 -5.07 1.68
N MET A 375 14.43 -3.80 2.04
CA MET A 375 13.40 -2.93 1.47
C MET A 375 13.71 -2.45 0.04
N PHE A 376 14.92 -2.72 -0.46
CA PHE A 376 15.34 -2.43 -1.83
C PHE A 376 15.65 -3.74 -2.54
N GLU A 377 14.82 -4.07 -3.53
CA GLU A 377 15.05 -5.20 -4.43
C GLU A 377 15.75 -4.71 -5.69
N GLU A 378 16.55 -5.57 -6.31
CA GLU A 378 17.29 -5.24 -7.53
C GLU A 378 16.69 -5.92 -8.75
N VAL A 379 16.50 -5.15 -9.81
CA VAL A 379 16.07 -5.64 -11.13
C VAL A 379 17.07 -5.21 -12.20
N THR A 380 17.18 -6.00 -13.27
CA THR A 380 17.97 -5.63 -14.45
C THR A 380 17.08 -4.86 -15.43
N ILE A 381 17.53 -3.70 -15.91
CA ILE A 381 16.85 -2.86 -16.91
C ILE A 381 17.78 -2.57 -18.10
N PRO A 382 17.25 -2.23 -19.28
CA PRO A 382 18.04 -1.70 -20.41
C PRO A 382 18.83 -0.44 -20.03
N ASP A 383 20.01 -0.27 -20.64
CA ASP A 383 20.83 0.95 -20.53
C ASP A 383 21.76 1.07 -21.75
N GLY A 384 21.43 1.96 -22.69
CA GLY A 384 22.06 2.01 -24.01
C GLY A 384 22.01 0.66 -24.73
N ASP A 385 23.17 0.16 -25.17
CA ASP A 385 23.34 -1.16 -25.79
C ASP A 385 23.48 -2.30 -24.76
N GLY A 386 23.45 -1.98 -23.46
CA GLY A 386 23.66 -2.91 -22.36
C GLY A 386 22.50 -2.98 -21.38
N THR A 387 22.83 -3.33 -20.13
CA THR A 387 21.87 -3.37 -19.02
C THR A 387 22.49 -2.82 -17.75
N ARG A 388 21.66 -2.33 -16.84
CA ARG A 388 22.07 -1.92 -15.49
C ARG A 388 21.16 -2.48 -14.42
N LYS A 389 21.65 -2.51 -13.18
CA LYS A 389 20.83 -2.80 -12.00
C LYS A 389 20.08 -1.55 -11.56
N LEU A 390 18.80 -1.69 -11.28
CA LEU A 390 17.92 -0.67 -10.71
C LEU A 390 17.35 -1.19 -9.39
N LYS A 391 17.40 -0.36 -8.34
CA LYS A 391 16.71 -0.64 -7.09
C LYS A 391 15.24 -0.24 -7.19
N VAL A 392 14.35 -1.14 -6.78
CA VAL A 392 12.91 -0.92 -6.67
C VAL A 392 12.44 -1.25 -5.25
N PRO A 393 11.37 -0.62 -4.73
CA PRO A 393 10.90 -0.90 -3.38
C PRO A 393 10.34 -2.32 -3.28
N ALA A 394 10.68 -3.04 -2.20
CA ALA A 394 10.06 -4.32 -1.90
C ALA A 394 8.55 -4.19 -1.67
N ILE A 395 7.77 -5.22 -2.02
CA ILE A 395 6.31 -5.24 -1.78
C ILE A 395 6.00 -5.87 -0.42
N LEU A 396 5.01 -5.29 0.25
CA LEU A 396 4.46 -5.75 1.52
C LEU A 396 3.12 -6.50 1.31
N PRO A 397 2.73 -7.40 2.24
CA PRO A 397 3.40 -7.75 3.49
C PRO A 397 4.60 -8.68 3.30
N LYS A 398 5.42 -8.80 4.34
CA LYS A 398 6.50 -9.79 4.38
C LYS A 398 6.00 -11.08 5.01
N LEU A 399 5.86 -12.11 4.18
CA LEU A 399 5.44 -13.45 4.59
C LEU A 399 6.66 -14.31 4.89
N LYS A 400 6.63 -15.04 6.01
CA LYS A 400 7.75 -15.87 6.46
C LYS A 400 7.94 -17.10 5.57
N ASP A 401 6.86 -17.86 5.38
CA ASP A 401 6.91 -19.17 4.73
C ASP A 401 6.64 -19.08 3.21
N THR A 402 5.92 -18.05 2.78
CA THR A 402 5.52 -17.78 1.39
C THR A 402 5.88 -16.35 0.94
N PRO A 403 7.15 -15.91 1.08
CA PRO A 403 7.55 -14.56 0.65
C PRO A 403 7.27 -14.34 -0.84
N GLY A 404 6.84 -13.14 -1.21
CA GLY A 404 6.81 -12.73 -2.61
C GLY A 404 8.22 -12.46 -3.15
N VAL A 405 8.33 -12.36 -4.48
CA VAL A 405 9.61 -12.25 -5.19
C VAL A 405 9.45 -11.37 -6.43
N THR A 406 10.35 -10.40 -6.63
CA THR A 406 10.52 -9.77 -7.94
C THR A 406 11.40 -10.64 -8.84
N GLN A 407 10.85 -11.06 -9.98
CA GLN A 407 11.53 -11.90 -10.97
C GLN A 407 12.17 -11.05 -12.08
N PHE A 408 11.47 -10.01 -12.54
CA PHE A 408 11.95 -9.11 -13.59
C PHE A 408 11.27 -7.74 -13.50
N ALA A 409 11.96 -6.70 -14.01
CA ALA A 409 11.42 -5.34 -14.11
C ALA A 409 10.23 -5.25 -15.08
N GLY A 410 9.53 -4.12 -15.12
CA GLY A 410 8.52 -3.86 -16.15
C GLY A 410 9.02 -4.10 -17.58
N ARG A 411 8.28 -4.92 -18.34
CA ARG A 411 8.63 -5.32 -19.71
C ARG A 411 8.44 -4.19 -20.74
N LYS A 412 9.07 -4.33 -21.91
CA LYS A 412 8.79 -3.45 -23.06
C LYS A 412 7.33 -3.61 -23.49
N LEU A 413 6.79 -2.58 -24.14
CA LEU A 413 5.40 -2.55 -24.58
C LEU A 413 5.13 -3.67 -25.59
N GLY A 414 4.23 -4.61 -25.27
CA GLY A 414 3.88 -5.70 -26.17
C GLY A 414 4.98 -6.76 -26.33
N GLN A 415 5.97 -6.78 -25.44
CA GLN A 415 7.08 -7.74 -25.48
C GLN A 415 6.62 -9.20 -25.49
N ASP A 416 5.45 -9.49 -24.89
CA ASP A 416 4.91 -10.83 -24.77
C ASP A 416 3.70 -11.08 -25.69
N THR A 417 3.36 -10.14 -26.58
CA THR A 417 2.15 -10.19 -27.40
C THR A 417 2.02 -11.52 -28.14
N ARG A 418 3.04 -11.86 -28.95
CA ARG A 418 3.05 -13.11 -29.71
C ARG A 418 2.98 -14.35 -28.82
N GLN A 419 3.70 -14.37 -27.69
CA GLN A 419 3.71 -15.50 -26.78
C GLN A 419 2.34 -15.70 -26.11
N ILE A 420 1.68 -14.62 -25.70
CA ILE A 420 0.36 -14.67 -25.07
C ILE A 420 -0.71 -15.14 -26.07
N LEU A 421 -0.71 -14.59 -27.30
CA LEU A 421 -1.67 -15.01 -28.33
C LEU A 421 -1.51 -16.49 -28.69
N LYS A 422 -0.27 -16.99 -28.73
CA LYS A 422 0.02 -18.39 -29.00
C LYS A 422 -0.38 -19.30 -27.82
N ASP A 423 0.16 -19.04 -26.65
CA ASP A 423 0.08 -19.98 -25.51
C ASP A 423 -1.26 -19.93 -24.79
N VAL A 424 -1.87 -18.74 -24.71
CA VAL A 424 -3.14 -18.54 -24.01
C VAL A 424 -4.29 -18.66 -24.99
N LEU A 425 -4.24 -17.96 -26.13
CA LEU A 425 -5.35 -17.96 -27.09
C LEU A 425 -5.25 -19.03 -28.18
N GLY A 426 -4.18 -19.83 -28.20
CA GLY A 426 -4.01 -20.92 -29.17
C GLY A 426 -3.85 -20.44 -30.61
N ARG A 427 -3.48 -19.17 -30.84
CA ARG A 427 -3.41 -18.60 -32.19
C ARG A 427 -2.23 -19.17 -32.98
N SER A 428 -2.52 -19.47 -34.25
CA SER A 428 -1.49 -19.90 -35.20
C SER A 428 -0.51 -18.76 -35.51
N LYS A 429 0.68 -19.10 -35.99
CA LYS A 429 1.66 -18.09 -36.43
C LYS A 429 1.05 -17.17 -37.49
N GLN A 430 0.34 -17.74 -38.47
CA GLN A 430 -0.29 -17.01 -39.57
C GLN A 430 -1.34 -16.02 -39.07
N GLU A 431 -2.14 -16.41 -38.07
CA GLU A 431 -3.14 -15.53 -37.48
C GLU A 431 -2.49 -14.39 -36.69
N ILE A 432 -1.44 -14.68 -35.92
CA ILE A 432 -0.70 -13.65 -35.19
C ILE A 432 -0.07 -12.64 -36.15
N ASP A 433 0.57 -13.11 -37.23
CA ASP A 433 1.17 -12.25 -38.24
C ASP A 433 0.10 -11.37 -38.92
N ARG A 434 -1.09 -11.93 -39.23
CA ARG A 434 -2.24 -11.14 -39.71
C ARG A 434 -2.66 -10.05 -38.71
N LEU A 435 -2.81 -10.40 -37.42
CA LEU A 435 -3.22 -9.44 -36.38
C LEU A 435 -2.21 -8.29 -36.22
N LEU A 436 -0.91 -8.56 -36.42
CA LEU A 436 0.14 -7.55 -36.43
C LEU A 436 0.06 -6.66 -37.67
N ASP A 437 -0.07 -7.25 -38.86
CA ASP A 437 -0.17 -6.54 -40.14
C ASP A 437 -1.41 -5.62 -40.17
N GLU A 438 -2.54 -6.13 -39.68
CA GLU A 438 -3.80 -5.40 -39.55
C GLU A 438 -3.78 -4.41 -38.39
N LYS A 439 -2.70 -4.33 -37.61
CA LYS A 439 -2.52 -3.46 -36.43
C LYS A 439 -3.61 -3.65 -35.38
N VAL A 440 -4.08 -4.88 -35.18
CA VAL A 440 -4.97 -5.26 -34.08
C VAL A 440 -4.15 -5.42 -32.80
N VAL A 441 -2.94 -5.97 -32.94
CA VAL A 441 -1.96 -6.13 -31.86
C VAL A 441 -0.62 -5.54 -32.27
N PHE A 442 0.25 -5.30 -31.29
CA PHE A 442 1.58 -4.70 -31.48
C PHE A 442 2.62 -5.49 -30.68
N GLU A 443 3.86 -5.55 -31.17
CA GLU A 443 4.99 -6.17 -30.47
C GLU A 443 6.24 -5.28 -30.58
N SER A 444 7.15 -5.38 -29.61
CA SER A 444 8.38 -4.58 -29.49
C SER A 444 9.66 -5.38 -29.62
#